data_AF-A0A9W7ATE7-F1
#
_entry.id   AF-A0A9W7ATE7-F1
#
_cell.length_a   1.000
_cell.length_b   1.000
_cell.length_c   1.000
_cell.angle_alpha   90.00
_cell.angle_beta   90.00
_cell.angle_gamma   90.00
#
_symmetry.space_group_name_H-M   'P 1'
#
loop_
_entity.id
_entity.type
_entity.pdbx_description
1 polymer ?
#
loop_
_entity_poly.entity_id
_entity_poly.type
_entity_poly.pdbx_seq_one_letter_code
_entity_poly.pdbx_strand_id
1 'polypeptide(L)'
;MHDMNERNPVLEEVLVWMSVRLANDGKKYAAVRLLSGALLSMFDTLTDLYMIWTYYATGGNGFANASLISLLANVALQIAIVLMQTRKQAKGRLFKEILCVVSFTKPGVDAYRVIIGADNEAGSIMDPKTEMIFIKCCELVAEAIPGTLIQTYAFLVGSNQSNAAVFSLIVFVFTASFTATGISFDKDVDKYGRRHTSGFYHLLDPFQPQTGSINILIPSNLSQDDYRFHGDYANAPSVRAWGK
;
A
#
# COMPACT_ATOMS: atom_id res chain seq x y z
N MET A 1 -29.80 7.05 -5.05
CA MET A 1 -28.84 8.10 -4.63
C MET A 1 -29.37 9.51 -4.86
N HIS A 2 -30.69 9.71 -4.87
CA HIS A 2 -31.31 11.04 -5.08
C HIS A 2 -31.47 11.84 -3.77
N ASP A 3 -31.09 11.24 -2.63
CA ASP A 3 -31.41 11.72 -1.28
C ASP A 3 -30.17 12.06 -0.44
N MET A 4 -28.96 11.90 -1.00
CA MET A 4 -27.70 12.36 -0.39
C MET A 4 -27.22 13.70 -0.98
N ASN A 5 -27.82 14.15 -2.09
CA ASN A 5 -27.36 15.29 -2.89
C ASN A 5 -27.72 16.66 -2.27
N GLU A 6 -28.65 16.72 -1.32
CA GLU A 6 -29.13 18.00 -0.76
C GLU A 6 -28.58 18.32 0.63
N ARG A 7 -27.79 17.44 1.26
CA ARG A 7 -27.50 17.54 2.69
C ARG A 7 -26.17 18.17 3.09
N ASN A 8 -25.19 18.36 2.19
CA ASN A 8 -23.95 19.06 2.58
C ASN A 8 -23.11 19.58 1.38
N PRO A 9 -23.33 20.83 0.92
CA PRO A 9 -22.58 21.41 -0.21
C PRO A 9 -21.08 21.52 0.06
N VAL A 10 -20.68 21.61 1.34
CA VAL A 10 -19.26 21.64 1.74
C VAL A 10 -18.59 20.29 1.47
N LEU A 11 -19.28 19.17 1.69
CA LEU A 11 -18.70 17.85 1.40
C LEU A 11 -18.48 17.65 -0.10
N GLU A 12 -19.38 18.14 -0.93
CA GLU A 12 -19.27 18.05 -2.39
C GLU A 12 -18.08 18.87 -2.91
N GLU A 13 -17.93 20.14 -2.49
CA GLU A 13 -16.79 20.96 -2.87
C GLU A 13 -15.45 20.34 -2.45
N VAL A 14 -15.39 19.79 -1.23
CA VAL A 14 -14.18 19.13 -0.73
C VAL A 14 -13.91 17.83 -1.52
N LEU A 15 -14.92 17.03 -1.85
CA LEU A 15 -14.79 15.82 -2.69
C LEU A 15 -14.32 16.16 -4.11
N VAL A 16 -14.86 17.21 -4.73
CA VAL A 16 -14.46 17.67 -6.07
C VAL A 16 -13.05 18.24 -6.05
N TRP A 17 -12.70 19.04 -5.05
CA TRP A 17 -11.34 19.55 -4.88
C TRP A 17 -10.33 18.42 -4.68
N MET A 18 -10.65 17.44 -3.84
CA MET A 18 -9.83 16.24 -3.63
C MET A 18 -9.70 15.42 -4.91
N SER A 19 -10.78 15.22 -5.68
CA SER A 19 -10.74 14.43 -6.92
C SER A 19 -9.91 15.09 -8.02
N VAL A 20 -9.99 16.42 -8.18
CA VAL A 20 -9.17 17.19 -9.13
C VAL A 20 -7.69 17.13 -8.74
N ARG A 21 -7.38 17.21 -7.44
CA ARG A 21 -5.99 17.10 -6.97
C ARG A 21 -5.44 15.68 -7.13
N LEU A 22 -6.24 14.66 -6.80
CA LEU A 22 -5.90 13.25 -7.00
C LEU A 22 -5.72 12.91 -8.49
N ALA A 23 -6.48 13.52 -9.39
CA ALA A 23 -6.35 13.30 -10.84
C ALA A 23 -5.07 13.93 -11.41
N ASN A 24 -4.70 15.15 -10.98
CA ASN A 24 -3.52 15.85 -11.50
C ASN A 24 -2.20 15.33 -10.95
N ASP A 25 -2.16 14.90 -9.69
CA ASP A 25 -0.93 14.47 -9.00
C ASP A 25 -0.96 12.97 -8.61
N GLY A 26 -1.92 12.19 -9.14
CA GLY A 26 -2.18 10.80 -8.71
C GLY A 26 -0.96 9.87 -8.72
N LYS A 27 -0.05 10.02 -9.69
CA LYS A 27 1.22 9.27 -9.72
C LYS A 27 2.15 9.65 -8.57
N LYS A 28 2.24 10.94 -8.23
CA LYS A 28 3.07 11.43 -7.11
C LYS A 28 2.47 10.97 -5.78
N TYR A 29 1.15 11.04 -5.62
CA TYR A 29 0.48 10.55 -4.42
C TYR A 29 0.64 9.03 -4.24
N ALA A 30 0.49 8.25 -5.33
CA ALA A 30 0.76 6.82 -5.31
C ALA A 30 2.22 6.54 -4.92
N ALA A 31 3.18 7.29 -5.47
CA ALA A 31 4.60 7.13 -5.15
C ALA A 31 4.93 7.46 -3.69
N VAL A 32 4.44 8.60 -3.17
CA VAL A 32 4.63 8.98 -1.76
C VAL A 32 4.05 7.91 -0.84
N ARG A 33 2.84 7.41 -1.14
CA ARG A 33 2.19 6.35 -0.34
C ARG A 33 2.97 5.04 -0.35
N LEU A 34 3.39 4.58 -1.52
CA LEU A 34 4.14 3.33 -1.66
C LEU A 34 5.50 3.43 -0.96
N LEU A 35 6.20 4.55 -1.10
CA LEU A 35 7.47 4.78 -0.41
C LEU A 35 7.29 4.91 1.11
N SER A 36 6.28 5.63 1.58
CA SER A 36 6.03 5.76 3.02
C SER A 36 5.66 4.41 3.64
N GLY A 37 4.85 3.59 2.95
CA GLY A 37 4.53 2.23 3.40
C GLY A 37 5.75 1.29 3.41
N ALA A 38 6.61 1.39 2.41
CA ALA A 38 7.86 0.64 2.36
C ALA A 38 8.84 1.06 3.47
N LEU A 39 9.00 2.36 3.72
CA LEU A 39 9.83 2.88 4.80
C LEU A 39 9.32 2.43 6.17
N LEU A 40 8.01 2.55 6.42
CA LEU A 40 7.40 2.12 7.68
C LEU A 40 7.63 0.63 7.94
N SER A 41 7.50 -0.21 6.92
CA SER A 41 7.80 -1.65 6.99
C SER A 41 9.26 -1.94 7.31
N MET A 42 10.21 -1.23 6.68
CA MET A 42 11.63 -1.36 7.02
C MET A 42 11.90 -0.93 8.47
N PHE A 43 11.24 0.12 8.95
CA PHE A 43 11.33 0.56 10.34
C PHE A 43 10.73 -0.45 11.32
N ASP A 44 9.61 -1.09 10.97
CA ASP A 44 8.95 -2.12 11.78
C ASP A 44 9.89 -3.29 12.05
N THR A 45 10.49 -3.84 11.00
CA THR A 45 11.50 -4.92 11.13
C THR A 45 12.73 -4.48 11.94
N LEU A 46 13.15 -3.22 11.84
CA LEU A 46 14.24 -2.69 12.69
C LEU A 46 13.83 -2.61 14.16
N THR A 47 12.60 -2.16 14.45
CA THR A 47 12.09 -2.13 15.83
C THR A 47 11.91 -3.53 16.40
N ASP A 48 11.51 -4.50 15.59
CA ASP A 48 11.39 -5.91 15.99
C ASP A 48 12.76 -6.52 16.32
N LEU A 49 13.79 -6.24 15.51
CA LEU A 49 15.18 -6.63 15.80
C LEU A 49 15.68 -6.03 17.12
N TYR A 50 15.38 -4.76 17.36
CA TYR A 50 15.72 -4.10 18.62
C TYR A 50 15.01 -4.75 19.81
N MET A 51 13.74 -5.13 19.66
CA MET A 51 12.99 -5.82 20.71
C MET A 51 13.53 -7.23 20.97
N ILE A 52 13.90 -7.99 19.94
CA ILE A 52 14.57 -9.29 20.09
C ILE A 52 15.87 -9.15 20.88
N TRP A 53 16.70 -8.16 20.54
CA TRP A 53 17.94 -7.88 21.26
C TRP A 53 17.66 -7.53 22.73
N THR A 54 16.66 -6.68 22.98
CA THR A 54 16.25 -6.28 24.33
C THR A 54 15.79 -7.50 25.13
N TYR A 55 15.01 -8.40 24.55
CA TYR A 55 14.56 -9.61 25.24
C TYR A 55 15.71 -10.54 25.63
N TYR A 56 16.72 -10.72 24.78
CA TYR A 56 17.92 -11.47 25.17
C TYR A 56 18.69 -10.76 26.30
N ALA A 57 18.82 -9.43 26.24
CA ALA A 57 19.52 -8.65 27.26
C ALA A 57 18.81 -8.69 28.63
N THR A 58 17.48 -8.74 28.66
CA THR A 58 16.69 -8.77 29.90
C THR A 58 16.34 -10.19 30.38
N GLY A 59 16.90 -11.24 29.76
CA GLY A 59 16.66 -12.64 30.12
C GLY A 59 15.30 -13.21 29.67
N GLY A 60 14.58 -12.49 28.81
CA GLY A 60 13.32 -12.90 28.17
C GLY A 60 13.52 -13.86 26.99
N ASN A 61 14.37 -14.88 27.13
CA ASN A 61 14.80 -15.76 26.04
C ASN A 61 13.63 -16.45 25.32
N GLY A 62 12.54 -16.74 26.03
CA GLY A 62 11.33 -17.29 25.42
C GLY A 62 10.70 -16.35 24.39
N PHE A 63 10.54 -15.08 24.74
CA PHE A 63 10.01 -14.05 23.84
C PHE A 63 10.99 -13.74 22.71
N ALA A 64 12.28 -13.67 23.02
CA ALA A 64 13.33 -13.44 22.02
C ALA A 64 13.33 -14.54 20.94
N ASN A 65 13.31 -15.82 21.35
CA ASN A 65 13.28 -16.95 20.44
C ASN A 65 11.98 -16.98 19.62
N ALA A 66 10.84 -16.69 20.24
CA ALA A 66 9.55 -16.65 19.53
C ALA A 66 9.52 -15.57 18.45
N SER A 67 9.95 -14.35 18.78
CA SER A 67 10.04 -13.24 17.82
C SER A 67 11.05 -13.53 16.71
N LEU A 68 12.20 -14.13 17.05
CA LEU A 68 13.21 -14.53 16.06
C LEU A 68 12.67 -15.60 15.10
N ILE A 69 11.95 -16.61 15.59
CA ILE A 69 11.33 -17.64 14.75
C ILE A 69 10.31 -17.01 13.80
N SER A 70 9.50 -16.05 14.27
CA SER A 70 8.54 -15.32 13.44
C SER A 70 9.25 -14.56 12.30
N LEU A 71 10.31 -13.82 12.63
CA LEU A 71 11.11 -13.08 11.64
C LEU A 71 11.75 -14.02 10.62
N LEU A 72 12.33 -15.14 11.07
CA LEU A 72 12.93 -16.13 10.18
C LEU A 72 11.88 -16.82 9.28
N ALA A 73 10.67 -17.06 9.79
CA ALA A 73 9.56 -17.58 9.00
C ALA A 73 9.14 -16.60 7.90
N ASN A 74 9.08 -15.30 8.19
CA ASN A 74 8.83 -14.26 7.19
C ASN A 74 9.91 -14.24 6.11
N VAL A 75 11.19 -14.22 6.48
CA VAL A 75 12.32 -14.29 5.52
C VAL A 75 12.23 -15.55 4.66
N ALA A 76 11.95 -16.72 5.25
CA ALA A 76 11.81 -17.97 4.52
C ALA A 76 10.66 -17.94 3.51
N LEU A 77 9.50 -17.39 3.89
CA LEU A 77 8.35 -17.24 2.99
C LEU A 77 8.65 -16.27 1.83
N GLN A 78 9.30 -15.13 2.12
CA GLN A 78 9.71 -14.20 1.07
C GLN A 78 10.72 -14.82 0.11
N ILE A 79 11.69 -15.59 0.60
CA ILE A 79 12.62 -16.35 -0.25
C ILE A 79 11.87 -17.37 -1.11
N ALA A 80 10.87 -18.07 -0.55
CA ALA A 80 10.07 -19.02 -1.33
C ALA A 80 9.31 -18.34 -2.47
N ILE A 81 8.75 -17.15 -2.24
CA ILE A 81 8.08 -16.34 -3.27
C ILE A 81 9.06 -15.90 -4.35
N VAL A 82 10.23 -15.38 -3.95
CA VAL A 82 11.30 -14.97 -4.88
C VAL A 82 11.75 -16.16 -5.73
N LEU A 83 11.97 -17.33 -5.11
CA LEU A 83 12.33 -18.55 -5.83
C LEU A 83 11.26 -18.93 -6.84
N MET A 84 9.97 -18.87 -6.47
CA MET A 84 8.88 -19.13 -7.40
C MET A 84 8.88 -18.13 -8.56
N GLN A 85 9.02 -16.84 -8.27
CA GLN A 85 8.95 -15.76 -9.24
C GLN A 85 10.12 -15.78 -10.24
N THR A 86 11.34 -16.10 -9.79
CA THR A 86 12.54 -16.09 -10.63
C THR A 86 12.92 -17.47 -11.17
N ARG A 87 12.05 -18.48 -11.08
CA ARG A 87 12.31 -19.87 -11.53
C ARG A 87 12.75 -19.97 -13.00
N LYS A 88 12.23 -19.09 -13.86
CA LYS A 88 12.49 -19.08 -15.31
C LYS A 88 13.50 -18.01 -15.74
N GLN A 89 14.19 -17.39 -14.79
CA GLN A 89 15.04 -16.20 -15.02
C GLN A 89 16.52 -16.48 -14.75
N ALA A 90 17.37 -15.52 -15.13
CA ALA A 90 18.80 -15.63 -14.91
C ALA A 90 19.13 -15.71 -13.40
N LYS A 91 20.07 -16.59 -13.03
CA LYS A 91 20.51 -16.78 -11.63
C LYS A 91 21.01 -15.50 -10.97
N GLY A 92 21.55 -14.56 -11.75
CA GLY A 92 21.99 -13.25 -11.25
C GLY A 92 20.83 -12.38 -10.73
N ARG A 93 19.61 -12.54 -11.28
CA ARG A 93 18.42 -11.86 -10.74
C ARG A 93 18.00 -12.48 -9.41
N LEU A 94 17.93 -13.82 -9.34
CA LEU A 94 17.62 -14.53 -8.10
C LEU A 94 18.54 -14.10 -6.95
N PHE A 95 19.84 -14.00 -7.20
CA PHE A 95 20.80 -13.56 -6.19
C PHE A 95 20.52 -12.13 -5.69
N LYS A 96 20.19 -11.20 -6.58
CA LYS A 96 19.82 -9.82 -6.19
C LYS A 96 18.54 -9.78 -5.36
N GLU A 97 17.52 -10.55 -5.73
CA GLU A 97 16.26 -10.63 -4.97
C GLU A 97 16.48 -11.23 -3.58
N ILE A 98 17.22 -12.34 -3.48
CA ILE A 98 17.56 -12.94 -2.18
C ILE A 98 18.33 -11.94 -1.32
N LEU A 99 19.31 -11.22 -1.91
CA LEU A 99 20.06 -10.20 -1.19
C LEU A 99 19.13 -9.13 -0.63
N CYS A 100 18.16 -8.65 -1.42
CA CYS A 100 17.17 -7.66 -0.98
C CYS A 100 16.27 -8.16 0.15
N VAL A 101 15.90 -9.45 0.14
CA VAL A 101 15.11 -10.06 1.23
C VAL A 101 15.94 -10.11 2.51
N VAL A 102 17.16 -10.65 2.43
CA VAL A 102 18.03 -10.83 3.61
C VAL A 102 18.49 -9.49 4.19
N SER A 103 18.66 -8.45 3.36
CA SER A 103 18.94 -7.10 3.83
C SER A 103 17.70 -6.31 4.27
N PHE A 104 16.51 -6.92 4.26
CA PHE A 104 15.23 -6.27 4.59
C PHE A 104 14.90 -5.04 3.72
N THR A 105 15.49 -4.92 2.53
CA THR A 105 15.28 -3.79 1.62
C THR A 105 14.24 -4.10 0.53
N LYS A 106 13.76 -5.35 0.44
CA LYS A 106 12.79 -5.76 -0.58
C LYS A 106 11.52 -4.89 -0.61
N PRO A 107 10.90 -4.48 0.52
CA PRO A 107 9.76 -3.57 0.48
C PRO A 107 10.03 -2.28 -0.30
N GLY A 108 11.22 -1.68 -0.13
CA GLY A 108 11.63 -0.47 -0.85
C GLY A 108 11.92 -0.70 -2.33
N VAL A 109 12.59 -1.81 -2.66
CA VAL A 109 12.90 -2.18 -4.06
C VAL A 109 11.63 -2.47 -4.85
N ASP A 110 10.70 -3.21 -4.26
CA ASP A 110 9.43 -3.56 -4.91
C ASP A 110 8.54 -2.32 -5.06
N ALA A 111 8.45 -1.46 -4.04
CA ALA A 111 7.74 -0.18 -4.15
C ALA A 111 8.32 0.70 -5.27
N TYR A 112 9.66 0.80 -5.35
CA TYR A 112 10.32 1.54 -6.41
C TYR A 112 9.98 1.01 -7.81
N ARG A 113 9.96 -0.32 -7.99
CA ARG A 113 9.60 -0.96 -9.27
C ARG A 113 8.16 -0.66 -9.67
N VAL A 114 7.23 -0.66 -8.73
CA VAL A 114 5.83 -0.30 -8.98
C VAL A 114 5.70 1.17 -9.38
N ILE A 115 6.47 2.07 -8.75
CA ILE A 115 6.43 3.51 -9.03
C ILE A 115 6.93 3.84 -10.43
N ILE A 116 8.04 3.21 -10.86
CA ILE A 116 8.57 3.42 -12.22
C ILE A 116 7.74 2.68 -13.28
N GLY A 117 6.78 1.85 -12.87
CA GLY A 117 5.98 1.04 -13.77
C GLY A 117 6.80 0.01 -14.52
N ALA A 118 7.69 -0.70 -13.82
CA ALA A 118 8.52 -1.74 -14.43
C ALA A 118 7.62 -2.79 -15.11
N ASP A 119 7.99 -3.17 -16.33
CA ASP A 119 7.28 -4.21 -17.07
C ASP A 119 7.44 -5.59 -16.40
N ASN A 120 6.51 -6.49 -16.71
CA ASN A 120 6.62 -7.89 -16.30
C ASN A 120 7.84 -8.52 -16.98
N GLU A 121 8.88 -8.76 -16.20
CA GLU A 121 10.07 -9.41 -16.72
C GLU A 121 9.73 -10.80 -17.26
N ALA A 122 10.36 -11.18 -18.38
CA ALA A 122 10.08 -12.45 -19.05
C ALA A 122 10.21 -13.64 -18.08
N GLY A 123 9.16 -14.47 -18.05
CA GLY A 123 9.11 -15.65 -17.18
C GLY A 123 8.69 -15.39 -15.73
N SER A 124 8.33 -14.15 -15.37
CA SER A 124 7.71 -13.83 -14.07
C SER A 124 6.30 -14.42 -13.98
N ILE A 125 5.88 -14.85 -12.79
CA ILE A 125 4.55 -15.40 -12.54
C ILE A 125 3.55 -14.27 -12.25
N MET A 126 3.99 -13.28 -11.48
CA MET A 126 3.19 -12.13 -11.06
C MET A 126 3.76 -10.83 -11.63
N ASP A 127 2.90 -9.83 -11.81
CA ASP A 127 3.34 -8.47 -12.08
C ASP A 127 3.95 -7.79 -10.85
N PRO A 128 4.80 -6.76 -10.99
CA PRO A 128 5.47 -6.11 -9.86
C PRO A 128 4.52 -5.61 -8.75
N LYS A 129 3.32 -5.13 -9.12
CA LYS A 129 2.33 -4.66 -8.14
C LYS A 129 1.77 -5.84 -7.34
N THR A 130 1.39 -6.93 -8.02
CA THR A 130 0.90 -8.14 -7.36
C THR A 130 1.98 -8.81 -6.50
N GLU A 131 3.23 -8.88 -6.98
CA GLU A 131 4.36 -9.41 -6.21
C GLU A 131 4.56 -8.63 -4.91
N MET A 132 4.60 -7.29 -4.99
CA MET A 132 4.72 -6.41 -3.83
C MET A 132 3.60 -6.62 -2.81
N ILE A 133 2.34 -6.71 -3.27
CA ILE A 133 1.19 -6.96 -2.39
C ILE A 133 1.31 -8.34 -1.72
N PHE A 134 1.71 -9.38 -2.47
CA PHE A 134 1.82 -10.73 -1.93
C PHE A 134 2.94 -10.84 -0.88
N ILE A 135 4.11 -10.24 -1.15
CA ILE A 135 5.21 -10.15 -0.19
C ILE A 135 4.75 -9.41 1.08
N LYS A 136 4.04 -8.29 0.94
CA LYS A 136 3.52 -7.53 2.08
C LYS A 136 2.50 -8.32 2.90
N CYS A 137 1.63 -9.09 2.25
CA CYS A 137 0.70 -9.97 2.95
C CYS A 137 1.44 -11.06 3.74
N CYS A 138 2.51 -11.64 3.17
CA CYS A 138 3.32 -12.62 3.87
C CYS A 138 4.05 -12.01 5.07
N GLU A 139 4.58 -10.79 4.94
CA GLU A 139 5.18 -10.03 6.04
C GLU A 139 4.19 -9.82 7.19
N LEU A 140 2.98 -9.35 6.87
CA LEU A 140 1.92 -9.15 7.87
C LEU A 140 1.57 -10.44 8.62
N VAL A 141 1.45 -11.57 7.91
CA VAL A 141 1.01 -12.85 8.52
C VAL A 141 2.14 -13.54 9.30
N ALA A 142 3.37 -13.49 8.79
CA ALA A 142 4.45 -14.31 9.30
C ALA A 142 5.32 -13.61 10.35
N GLU A 143 5.40 -12.29 10.35
CA GLU A 143 6.20 -11.54 11.32
C GLU A 143 5.39 -10.48 12.05
N ALA A 144 4.68 -9.60 11.35
CA ALA A 144 4.08 -8.44 12.00
C ALA A 144 2.94 -8.83 12.99
N ILE A 145 2.03 -9.73 12.60
CA ILE A 145 0.94 -10.20 13.49
C ILE A 145 1.51 -11.03 14.67
N PRO A 146 2.30 -12.10 14.47
CA PRO A 146 2.79 -12.89 15.59
C PRO A 146 3.79 -12.11 16.47
N GLY A 147 4.64 -11.28 15.88
CA GLY A 147 5.58 -10.39 16.58
C GLY A 147 4.84 -9.44 17.52
N THR A 148 3.78 -8.78 17.02
CA THR A 148 2.93 -7.92 17.85
C THR A 148 2.24 -8.69 18.97
N LEU A 149 1.75 -9.90 18.72
CA LEU A 149 1.13 -10.73 19.77
C LEU A 149 2.13 -11.08 20.88
N ILE A 150 3.35 -11.48 20.50
CA ILE A 150 4.42 -11.79 21.44
C ILE A 150 4.79 -10.55 22.25
N GLN A 151 4.94 -9.41 21.60
CA GLN A 151 5.30 -8.16 22.25
C GLN A 151 4.21 -7.63 23.19
N THR A 152 2.95 -7.72 22.78
CA THR A 152 1.81 -7.37 23.64
C THR A 152 1.77 -8.28 24.86
N TYR A 153 1.96 -9.58 24.67
CA TYR A 153 1.97 -10.53 25.79
C TYR A 153 3.15 -10.29 26.73
N ALA A 154 4.35 -10.07 26.19
CA ALA A 154 5.54 -9.74 26.99
C ALA A 154 5.36 -8.43 27.78
N PHE A 155 4.68 -7.44 27.19
CA PHE A 155 4.33 -6.18 27.86
C PHE A 155 3.34 -6.37 29.02
N LEU A 156 2.33 -7.22 28.84
CA LEU A 156 1.33 -7.52 29.88
C LEU A 156 1.90 -8.34 31.05
N VAL A 157 2.83 -9.25 30.77
CA VAL A 157 3.45 -10.12 31.80
C VAL A 157 4.66 -9.48 32.47
N GLY A 158 5.31 -8.51 31.81
CA GLY A 158 6.48 -7.82 32.34
C GLY A 158 6.14 -6.88 33.51
N SER A 159 6.93 -6.97 34.59
CA SER A 159 6.80 -6.05 35.74
C SER A 159 7.27 -4.62 35.45
N ASN A 160 8.07 -4.43 34.39
CA ASN A 160 8.53 -3.14 33.90
C ASN A 160 7.94 -2.87 32.52
N GLN A 161 7.07 -1.86 32.44
CA GLN A 161 6.45 -1.41 31.21
C GLN A 161 7.50 -0.68 30.36
N SER A 162 7.93 -1.29 29.25
CA SER A 162 8.92 -0.69 28.35
C SER A 162 8.24 0.30 27.41
N ASN A 163 8.61 1.59 27.50
CA ASN A 163 8.14 2.62 26.57
C ASN A 163 8.45 2.26 25.10
N ALA A 164 9.52 1.50 24.85
CA ALA A 164 9.87 1.02 23.52
C ALA A 164 8.84 0.01 22.98
N ALA A 165 8.31 -0.87 23.83
CA ALA A 165 7.31 -1.86 23.44
C ALA A 165 5.97 -1.21 23.06
N VAL A 166 5.55 -0.17 23.79
CA VAL A 166 4.36 0.62 23.46
C VAL A 166 4.55 1.38 22.15
N PHE A 167 5.71 2.01 21.97
CA PHE A 167 6.03 2.75 20.76
C PHE A 167 5.98 1.86 19.51
N SER A 168 6.62 0.69 19.54
CA SER A 168 6.59 -0.26 18.42
C SER A 168 5.17 -0.79 18.15
N LEU A 169 4.34 -1.01 19.18
CA LEU A 169 2.95 -1.42 19.00
C LEU A 169 2.10 -0.35 18.29
N ILE A 170 2.29 0.93 18.63
CA ILE A 170 1.61 2.05 17.96
C ILE A 170 2.05 2.16 16.50
N VAL A 171 3.37 2.08 16.25
CA VAL A 171 3.95 2.14 14.90
C VAL A 171 3.43 0.98 14.04
N PHE A 172 3.36 -0.23 14.59
CA PHE A 172 2.79 -1.39 13.92
C PHE A 172 1.33 -1.17 13.54
N VAL A 173 0.46 -0.82 14.50
CA VAL A 173 -0.99 -0.66 14.22
C VAL A 173 -1.21 0.40 13.14
N PHE A 174 -0.44 1.50 13.20
CA PHE A 174 -0.48 2.54 12.19
C PHE A 174 -0.01 2.03 10.82
N THR A 175 1.10 1.30 10.76
CA THR A 175 1.68 0.76 9.52
C THR A 175 0.78 -0.29 8.87
N ALA A 176 0.23 -1.20 9.68
CA ALA A 176 -0.71 -2.24 9.23
C ALA A 176 -2.01 -1.60 8.70
N SER A 177 -2.56 -0.62 9.41
CA SER A 177 -3.76 0.11 8.97
C SER A 177 -3.50 0.87 7.66
N PHE A 178 -2.40 1.63 7.59
CA PHE A 178 -2.02 2.37 6.39
C PHE A 178 -1.84 1.46 5.17
N THR A 179 -1.20 0.31 5.36
CA THR A 179 -0.98 -0.69 4.32
C THR A 179 -2.30 -1.34 3.89
N ALA A 180 -3.14 -1.78 4.83
CA ALA A 180 -4.42 -2.41 4.54
C ALA A 180 -5.36 -1.46 3.79
N THR A 181 -5.46 -0.20 4.23
CA THR A 181 -6.22 0.85 3.53
C THR A 181 -5.66 1.09 2.14
N GLY A 182 -4.33 1.15 1.99
CA GLY A 182 -3.66 1.32 0.70
C GLY A 182 -3.97 0.20 -0.29
N ILE A 183 -3.87 -1.06 0.13
CA ILE A 183 -4.18 -2.23 -0.71
C ILE A 183 -5.67 -2.25 -1.07
N SER A 184 -6.54 -1.95 -0.09
CA SER A 184 -7.99 -1.88 -0.32
C SER A 184 -8.34 -0.80 -1.33
N PHE A 185 -7.77 0.41 -1.18
CA PHE A 185 -7.93 1.50 -2.14
C PHE A 185 -7.43 1.14 -3.54
N ASP A 186 -6.27 0.48 -3.65
CA ASP A 186 -5.71 0.05 -4.94
C ASP A 186 -6.58 -0.98 -5.66
N LYS A 187 -7.30 -1.83 -4.91
CA LYS A 187 -8.28 -2.77 -5.46
C LYS A 187 -9.60 -2.10 -5.79
N ASP A 188 -10.04 -1.15 -4.97
CA ASP A 188 -11.28 -0.41 -5.17
C ASP A 188 -11.19 0.54 -6.38
N VAL A 189 -10.01 1.10 -6.71
CA VAL A 189 -9.82 1.97 -7.89
C VAL A 189 -9.59 1.18 -9.19
N ASP A 190 -9.23 -0.11 -9.10
CA ASP A 190 -8.94 -0.92 -10.29
C ASP A 190 -10.20 -1.25 -11.12
N LYS A 191 -10.16 -0.90 -12.41
CA LYS A 191 -11.28 -1.09 -13.34
C LYS A 191 -11.55 -2.56 -13.66
N TYR A 192 -10.52 -3.40 -13.64
CA TYR A 192 -10.66 -4.83 -13.91
C TYR A 192 -11.26 -5.55 -12.69
N GLY A 193 -10.75 -5.27 -11.48
CA GLY A 193 -11.27 -5.78 -10.22
C GLY A 193 -12.74 -5.46 -9.96
N ARG A 194 -13.18 -4.21 -10.22
CA ARG A 194 -14.60 -3.79 -10.08
C ARG A 194 -15.58 -4.62 -10.90
N ARG A 195 -15.19 -5.05 -12.11
CA ARG A 195 -16.06 -5.80 -13.02
C ARG A 195 -16.27 -7.25 -12.57
N HIS A 196 -15.32 -7.82 -11.85
CA HIS A 196 -15.33 -9.25 -11.49
C HIS A 196 -15.67 -9.51 -10.02
N THR A 197 -15.70 -8.49 -9.15
CA THR A 197 -16.04 -8.66 -7.72
C THR A 197 -16.94 -7.53 -7.22
N SER A 198 -18.12 -7.40 -7.85
CA SER A 198 -19.04 -6.28 -7.66
C SER A 198 -19.67 -6.16 -6.26
N GLY A 199 -19.69 -7.23 -5.47
CA GLY A 199 -20.30 -7.21 -4.13
C GLY A 199 -19.41 -6.65 -3.01
N PHE A 200 -18.10 -6.48 -3.24
CA PHE A 200 -17.13 -6.12 -2.19
C PHE A 200 -16.36 -4.82 -2.47
N TYR A 201 -16.07 -4.49 -3.74
CA TYR A 201 -15.32 -3.31 -4.14
C TYR A 201 -16.22 -2.34 -4.93
N HIS A 202 -16.84 -1.40 -4.21
CA HIS A 202 -17.62 -0.25 -4.72
C HIS A 202 -17.76 0.84 -3.64
N LEU A 203 -16.78 0.98 -2.74
CA LEU A 203 -16.86 1.98 -1.66
C LEU A 203 -16.73 3.41 -2.20
N LEU A 204 -16.00 3.58 -3.30
CA LEU A 204 -15.92 4.81 -4.06
C LEU A 204 -16.59 4.62 -5.43
N ASP A 205 -17.83 5.13 -5.55
CA ASP A 205 -18.44 5.29 -6.87
C ASP A 205 -17.52 6.13 -7.77
N PRO A 206 -17.34 5.75 -9.04
CA PRO A 206 -16.58 6.59 -9.95
C PRO A 206 -17.25 7.96 -10.03
N PHE A 207 -16.54 9.03 -9.68
CA PHE A 207 -16.82 10.32 -10.29
C PHE A 207 -16.51 10.14 -11.77
N GLN A 208 -17.55 9.86 -12.55
CA GLN A 208 -17.49 9.95 -13.99
C GLN A 208 -17.23 11.43 -14.29
N PRO A 209 -16.07 11.86 -14.83
CA PRO A 209 -16.11 13.07 -15.64
C PRO A 209 -17.08 12.69 -16.76
N GLN A 210 -18.29 13.27 -16.77
CA GLN A 210 -19.25 12.89 -17.79
C GLN A 210 -18.65 13.22 -19.16
N THR A 211 -18.13 12.20 -19.84
CA THR A 211 -17.86 12.23 -21.28
C THR A 211 -19.22 12.16 -21.95
N GLY A 212 -19.90 13.31 -21.92
CA GLY A 212 -21.28 13.51 -22.26
C GLY A 212 -21.68 14.80 -21.59
N SER A 213 -21.65 15.88 -22.36
CA SER A 213 -22.11 17.24 -22.04
C SER A 213 -22.99 17.29 -20.79
N ILE A 214 -22.39 17.68 -19.66
CA ILE A 214 -23.13 18.00 -18.45
C ILE A 214 -23.86 19.31 -18.75
N ASN A 215 -25.13 19.22 -19.12
CA ASN A 215 -26.07 20.31 -18.88
C ASN A 215 -26.26 20.38 -17.36
N ILE A 216 -25.29 21.02 -16.70
CA ILE A 216 -25.47 21.51 -15.34
C ILE A 216 -26.66 22.46 -15.46
N LEU A 217 -27.77 22.14 -14.80
CA LEU A 217 -28.83 23.10 -14.57
C LEU A 217 -28.22 24.17 -13.64
N ILE A 218 -27.59 25.17 -14.27
CA ILE A 218 -27.09 26.36 -13.60
C ILE A 218 -28.34 27.04 -13.03
N PRO A 219 -28.46 27.23 -11.70
CA PRO A 219 -29.51 28.09 -11.16
C PRO A 219 -29.39 29.44 -11.85
N SER A 220 -30.52 29.99 -12.30
CA SER A 220 -30.67 31.13 -13.26
C SER A 220 -29.95 32.43 -12.92
N ASN A 221 -29.15 32.45 -11.85
CA ASN A 221 -28.54 33.62 -11.24
C ASN A 221 -27.00 33.62 -11.32
N LEU A 222 -26.38 32.64 -12.01
CA LEU A 222 -24.93 32.58 -12.19
C LEU A 222 -24.56 32.45 -13.67
N SER A 223 -23.72 33.38 -14.13
CA SER A 223 -23.27 33.51 -15.52
C SER A 223 -22.33 32.35 -15.91
N GLN A 224 -22.56 31.78 -17.09
CA GLN A 224 -21.83 30.64 -17.64
C GLN A 224 -20.38 30.98 -18.06
N ASP A 225 -20.00 32.27 -18.03
CA ASP A 225 -18.67 32.73 -18.48
C ASP A 225 -17.57 32.65 -17.40
N ASP A 226 -17.91 32.44 -16.12
CA ASP A 226 -16.90 32.37 -15.04
C ASP A 226 -16.08 31.06 -15.03
N TYR A 227 -16.46 30.06 -15.84
CA TYR A 227 -15.76 28.77 -15.95
C TYR A 227 -15.39 28.39 -17.39
N ARG A 228 -15.06 29.36 -18.26
CA ARG A 228 -14.38 29.05 -19.52
C ARG A 228 -12.91 28.68 -19.26
N PHE A 229 -12.64 27.39 -19.14
CA PHE A 229 -11.27 26.85 -19.25
C PHE A 229 -10.72 27.12 -20.65
N HIS A 230 -9.80 28.08 -20.77
CA HIS A 230 -8.86 28.15 -21.89
C HIS A 230 -7.78 27.08 -21.70
N GLY A 231 -8.11 25.83 -22.02
CA GLY A 231 -7.17 24.73 -22.13
C GLY A 231 -7.39 24.05 -23.47
N ASP A 232 -6.43 24.16 -24.37
CA ASP A 232 -6.49 23.60 -25.71
C ASP A 232 -6.35 22.07 -25.64
N TYR A 233 -7.47 21.36 -25.41
CA TYR A 233 -7.51 19.90 -25.29
C TYR A 233 -7.24 19.16 -26.61
N ALA A 234 -7.00 19.88 -27.71
CA ALA A 234 -6.70 19.29 -29.01
C ALA A 234 -5.31 18.61 -29.08
N ASN A 235 -4.39 18.93 -28.16
CA ASN A 235 -3.01 18.40 -28.14
C ASN A 235 -2.65 17.59 -26.89
N ALA A 236 -3.63 17.13 -26.10
CA ALA A 236 -3.33 16.23 -24.99
C ALA A 236 -2.73 14.92 -25.54
N PRO A 237 -1.50 14.52 -25.15
CA PRO A 237 -0.90 13.28 -25.62
C PRO A 237 -1.84 12.13 -25.23
N SER A 238 -2.21 11.32 -26.23
CA SER A 238 -3.09 10.17 -26.02
C SER A 238 -2.55 9.34 -24.87
N VAL A 239 -3.30 9.34 -23.77
CA VAL A 239 -3.01 8.49 -22.61
C VAL A 239 -3.24 7.07 -23.08
N ARG A 240 -2.17 6.45 -23.59
CA ARG A 240 -2.14 5.05 -23.99
C ARG A 240 -2.52 4.25 -22.76
N ALA A 241 -3.70 3.65 -22.81
CA ALA A 241 -4.23 2.79 -21.75
C ALA A 241 -3.18 1.74 -21.41
N TRP A 242 -2.84 1.66 -20.12
CA TRP A 242 -1.98 0.61 -19.58
C TRP A 242 -2.68 -0.73 -19.80
N GLY A 243 -2.09 -1.61 -20.63
CA GLY A 243 -2.59 -2.94 -20.94
C GLY A 243 -2.47 -3.33 -22.41
N LYS A 244 -1.30 -3.86 -22.79
CA LYS A 244 -1.15 -5.02 -23.68
C LYS A 244 -0.05 -5.90 -23.12
#